data_AF-A0A2V6QCD6-F1
#
_entry.id   AF-A0A2V6QCD6-F1
#
_cell.length_a   1.000
_cell.length_b   1.000
_cell.length_c   1.000
_cell.angle_alpha   90.00
_cell.angle_beta   90.00
_cell.angle_gamma   90.00
#
_symmetry.space_group_name_H-M   'P 1'
#
loop_
_entity.id
_entity.type
_entity.pdbx_description
1 polymer ?
#
loop_
_entity_poly.entity_id
_entity_poly.type
_entity_poly.pdbx_seq_one_letter_code
_entity_poly.pdbx_strand_id
1 'polypeptide(L)'
;MTCLDWLRELGPHLMVLAFWFTSLAVFEWVRKAKPLTFWLFMFCALAVWLVVTGVKLADLHQKDAFLTRKAEVMDAIGREIKIGQGLLHQIAQDQDYMNPRLGHCNSGPVVARYAPKIEDWKSRSQKLLDEVLPESGALARFQTVPESFPKSDCPKMDFNYWKLLAMTQNLIYIWEATEQYRLRVGPRCRK
;
A
#
# COMPACT_ATOMS: atom_id res chain seq x y z
N MET A 1 2.67 -13.11 -0.11
CA MET A 1 3.60 -13.93 -0.92
C MET A 1 2.94 -15.25 -1.29
N THR A 2 3.41 -15.92 -2.35
CA THR A 2 2.95 -17.29 -2.64
C THR A 2 3.79 -18.33 -1.88
N CYS A 3 3.28 -19.56 -1.75
CA CYS A 3 4.04 -20.68 -1.17
C CYS A 3 5.34 -20.95 -1.95
N LEU A 4 5.34 -20.70 -3.27
CA LEU A 4 6.50 -20.87 -4.13
C LEU A 4 7.62 -19.85 -3.83
N ASP A 5 7.26 -18.62 -3.45
CA ASP A 5 8.22 -17.58 -3.06
C ASP A 5 8.92 -17.93 -1.75
N TRP A 6 8.15 -18.44 -0.78
CA TRP A 6 8.68 -18.95 0.49
C TRP A 6 9.66 -20.10 0.28
N LEU A 7 9.29 -21.08 -0.55
CA LEU A 7 10.16 -22.22 -0.90
C LEU A 7 11.42 -21.77 -1.65
N ARG A 8 11.31 -20.77 -2.52
CA ARG A 8 12.47 -20.24 -3.25
C ARG A 8 13.45 -19.51 -2.33
N GLU A 9 12.97 -18.74 -1.37
CA GLU A 9 13.82 -18.02 -0.41
C GLU A 9 14.41 -18.94 0.69
N LEU A 10 13.67 -19.95 1.16
CA LEU A 10 14.14 -20.91 2.15
C LEU A 10 14.91 -22.10 1.55
N GLY A 11 14.73 -22.37 0.26
CA GLY A 11 15.34 -23.50 -0.45
C GLY A 11 16.85 -23.65 -0.22
N PRO A 12 17.66 -22.58 -0.31
CA PRO A 12 19.09 -22.64 -0.02
C PRO A 12 19.39 -23.07 1.43
N HIS A 13 18.60 -22.62 2.41
CA HIS A 13 18.78 -22.99 3.81
C HIS A 13 18.41 -24.46 4.07
N LEU A 14 17.36 -24.96 3.40
CA LEU A 14 16.95 -26.36 3.45
C LEU A 14 17.97 -27.28 2.76
N MET A 15 18.59 -26.84 1.65
CA MET A 15 19.67 -27.58 1.01
C MET A 15 20.92 -27.69 1.89
N VAL A 16 21.28 -26.62 2.62
CA VAL A 16 22.39 -26.66 3.59
C VAL A 16 22.10 -27.66 4.71
N LEU A 17 20.85 -27.73 5.19
CA LEU A 17 20.44 -28.71 6.20
C LEU A 17 20.51 -30.15 5.65
N ALA A 18 20.03 -30.38 4.42
CA ALA A 18 20.11 -31.66 3.76
C ALA A 18 21.57 -32.12 3.56
N PHE A 19 22.44 -31.19 3.14
CA PHE A 19 23.88 -31.43 3.01
C PHE A 19 24.51 -31.77 4.36
N TRP A 20 24.12 -31.08 5.43
CA TRP A 20 24.55 -31.35 6.79
C TRP A 20 24.16 -32.76 7.24
N PHE A 21 22.92 -33.20 7.01
CA PHE A 21 22.48 -34.56 7.29
C PHE A 21 23.22 -35.62 6.46
N THR A 22 23.50 -35.37 5.18
CA THR A 22 24.28 -36.30 4.36
C THR A 22 25.74 -36.39 4.79
N SER A 23 26.32 -35.28 5.27
CA SER A 23 27.70 -35.25 5.76
C SER A 23 27.87 -36.09 7.05
N LEU A 24 26.86 -36.15 7.91
CA LEU A 24 26.85 -37.03 9.08
C LEU A 24 26.98 -38.51 8.72
N ALA A 25 26.40 -38.93 7.58
CA ALA A 25 26.47 -40.31 7.11
C ALA A 25 27.80 -40.66 6.42
N VAL A 26 28.44 -39.68 5.76
CA VAL A 26 29.66 -39.91 4.98
C VAL A 26 30.94 -39.82 5.83
N PHE A 27 30.95 -38.98 6.88
CA PHE A 27 32.14 -38.74 7.71
C PHE A 27 32.27 -39.69 8.92
N GLU A 28 31.76 -40.92 8.83
CA GLU A 28 31.86 -41.90 9.92
C GLU A 28 33.29 -42.19 10.37
N TRP A 29 34.25 -42.20 9.43
CA TRP A 29 35.66 -42.45 9.74
C TRP A 29 36.28 -41.32 10.58
N VAL A 30 35.97 -40.07 10.27
CA VAL A 30 36.42 -38.89 11.04
C VAL A 30 35.77 -38.86 12.42
N ARG A 31 34.48 -39.22 12.50
CA ARG A 31 33.74 -39.36 13.77
C ARG A 31 34.38 -40.39 14.70
N LYS A 32 34.87 -41.52 14.16
CA LYS A 32 35.57 -42.56 14.94
C LYS A 32 36.96 -42.14 15.37
N ALA A 33 37.70 -41.41 14.52
CA ALA A 33 39.08 -41.01 14.80
C ALA A 33 39.19 -39.84 15.81
N LYS A 34 38.30 -38.84 15.71
CA LYS A 34 38.31 -37.65 16.60
C LYS A 34 36.87 -37.19 16.93
N PRO A 35 36.17 -37.90 17.84
CA PRO A 35 34.74 -37.69 18.08
C PRO A 35 34.43 -36.31 18.68
N LEU A 36 35.26 -35.84 19.61
CA LEU A 36 34.97 -34.64 20.38
C LEU A 36 35.08 -33.36 19.52
N THR A 37 36.12 -33.26 18.69
CA THR A 37 36.28 -32.16 17.73
C THR A 37 35.24 -32.20 16.62
N PHE A 38 34.85 -33.40 16.16
CA PHE A 38 33.80 -33.56 15.14
C PHE A 38 32.46 -33.01 15.66
N TRP A 39 32.03 -33.42 16.84
CA TRP A 39 30.77 -32.95 17.43
C TRP A 39 30.78 -31.44 17.73
N LEU A 40 31.88 -30.90 18.26
CA LEU A 40 32.03 -29.45 18.46
C LEU A 40 31.81 -28.67 17.17
N PHE A 41 32.45 -29.08 16.07
CA PHE A 41 32.32 -28.41 14.79
C PHE A 41 30.89 -28.51 14.23
N MET A 42 30.25 -29.67 14.38
CA MET A 42 28.87 -29.89 13.96
C MET A 42 27.87 -29.04 14.76
N PHE A 43 28.04 -28.94 16.08
CA PHE A 43 27.20 -28.07 16.91
C PHE A 43 27.40 -26.60 16.58
N CYS A 44 28.63 -26.14 16.37
CA CYS A 44 28.90 -24.76 15.93
C CYS A 44 28.25 -24.46 14.56
N ALA A 45 28.37 -25.37 13.59
CA ALA A 45 27.75 -25.21 12.28
C ALA A 45 26.21 -25.18 12.35
N LEU A 46 25.61 -26.06 13.17
CA LEU A 46 24.17 -26.08 13.39
C LEU A 46 23.68 -24.80 14.08
N ALA A 47 24.41 -24.30 15.08
CA ALA A 47 24.08 -23.06 15.77
C ALA A 47 24.10 -21.86 14.79
N VAL A 48 25.13 -21.75 13.95
CA VAL A 48 25.21 -20.70 12.92
C VAL A 48 24.06 -20.82 11.93
N TRP A 49 23.74 -22.04 11.48
CA TRP A 49 22.62 -22.28 10.56
C TRP A 49 21.27 -21.89 11.18
N LEU A 50 21.02 -22.23 12.45
CA LEU A 50 19.80 -21.86 13.17
C LEU A 50 19.64 -20.34 13.27
N VAL A 51 20.71 -19.62 13.60
CA VAL A 51 20.69 -18.15 13.70
C VAL A 51 20.38 -17.52 12.34
N VAL A 52 21.09 -17.92 11.29
CA VAL A 52 20.89 -17.35 9.94
C VAL A 52 19.48 -17.64 9.42
N THR A 53 19.00 -18.87 9.59
CA THR A 53 17.66 -19.28 9.14
C THR A 53 16.58 -18.57 9.95
N GLY A 54 16.74 -18.42 11.26
CA GLY A 54 15.81 -17.68 12.12
C GLY A 54 15.69 -16.20 11.73
N VAL A 55 16.82 -15.53 11.46
CA VAL A 55 16.83 -14.14 10.97
C VAL A 55 16.12 -14.03 9.61
N LYS A 56 16.38 -14.96 8.70
CA LYS A 56 15.70 -15.00 7.40
C LYS A 56 14.21 -15.24 7.50
N LEU A 57 13.78 -16.15 8.37
CA LEU A 57 12.36 -16.42 8.61
C LEU A 57 11.65 -15.19 9.17
N ALA A 58 12.30 -14.46 10.09
CA ALA A 58 11.77 -13.23 10.65
C ALA A 58 11.65 -12.12 9.59
N ASP A 59 12.66 -11.95 8.73
CA ASP A 59 12.62 -11.01 7.60
C ASP A 59 11.50 -11.35 6.60
N LEU A 60 11.35 -12.63 6.25
CA LEU A 60 10.27 -13.09 5.38
C LEU A 60 8.88 -12.83 5.98
N HIS A 61 8.70 -13.09 7.27
CA HIS A 61 7.44 -12.82 7.95
C HIS A 61 7.14 -11.30 7.99
N GLN A 62 8.15 -10.46 8.22
CA GLN A 62 7.98 -9.01 8.17
C GLN A 62 7.63 -8.52 6.76
N LYS A 63 8.26 -9.09 5.73
CA LYS A 63 7.96 -8.80 4.33
C LYS A 63 6.54 -9.20 3.95
N ASP A 64 6.09 -10.38 4.33
CA ASP A 64 4.74 -10.84 4.02
C ASP A 64 3.68 -9.97 4.70
N ALA A 65 3.87 -9.65 5.99
CA ALA A 65 3.00 -8.73 6.71
C ALA A 65 2.94 -7.34 6.06
N PHE A 66 4.09 -6.83 5.59
CA PHE A 66 4.17 -5.58 4.84
C PHE A 66 3.41 -5.64 3.51
N LEU A 67 3.58 -6.71 2.74
CA LEU A 67 2.92 -6.88 1.44
C LEU A 67 1.40 -6.98 1.58
N THR A 68 0.92 -7.71 2.58
CA THR A 68 -0.51 -7.82 2.89
C THR A 68 -1.09 -6.46 3.25
N ARG A 69 -0.44 -5.73 4.17
CA ARG A 69 -0.88 -4.38 4.55
C ARG A 69 -0.83 -3.42 3.37
N LYS A 70 0.20 -3.48 2.53
CA LYS A 70 0.29 -2.68 1.30
C LYS A 70 -0.92 -2.96 0.40
N ALA A 71 -1.28 -4.23 0.19
CA ALA A 71 -2.43 -4.59 -0.65
C ALA A 71 -3.75 -4.05 -0.07
N GLU A 72 -3.96 -4.16 1.24
CA GLU A 72 -5.14 -3.61 1.92
C GLU A 72 -5.25 -2.08 1.76
N VAL A 73 -4.13 -1.36 1.92
CA VAL A 73 -4.08 0.09 1.73
C VAL A 73 -4.37 0.49 0.28
N MET A 74 -3.75 -0.21 -0.68
CA MET A 74 -3.97 0.01 -2.11
C MET A 74 -5.41 -0.22 -2.51
N ASP A 75 -6.05 -1.26 -1.98
CA ASP A 75 -7.45 -1.57 -2.24
C ASP A 75 -8.39 -0.53 -1.60
N ALA A 76 -8.10 -0.10 -0.37
CA ALA A 76 -8.87 0.93 0.31
C ALA A 76 -8.82 2.29 -0.42
N ILE A 77 -7.62 2.76 -0.80
CA ILE A 77 -7.47 4.00 -1.57
C ILE A 77 -8.11 3.84 -2.96
N GLY A 78 -7.93 2.68 -3.60
CA GLY A 78 -8.53 2.37 -4.89
C GLY A 78 -10.07 2.42 -4.88
N ARG A 79 -10.72 2.02 -3.78
CA ARG A 79 -12.17 2.19 -3.60
C ARG A 79 -12.58 3.66 -3.57
N GLU A 80 -11.88 4.49 -2.80
CA GLU A 80 -12.22 5.93 -2.72
C GLU A 80 -11.95 6.65 -4.05
N ILE A 81 -10.95 6.23 -4.83
CA ILE A 81 -10.75 6.72 -6.21
C ILE A 81 -11.96 6.39 -7.08
N LYS A 82 -12.44 5.15 -7.07
CA LYS A 82 -13.64 4.73 -7.83
C LYS A 82 -14.87 5.53 -7.43
N ILE A 83 -15.05 5.81 -6.13
CA ILE A 83 -16.16 6.64 -5.64
C ILE A 83 -16.03 8.08 -6.14
N GLY A 84 -14.84 8.69 -6.03
CA GLY A 84 -14.59 10.05 -6.53
C GLY A 84 -14.83 10.19 -8.03
N GLN A 85 -14.32 9.24 -8.83
CA GLN A 85 -14.59 9.15 -10.26
C GLN A 85 -16.09 8.94 -10.56
N GLY A 86 -16.77 8.11 -9.77
CA GLY A 86 -18.21 7.90 -9.88
C GLY A 86 -19.02 9.18 -9.64
N LEU A 87 -18.63 9.99 -8.65
CA LEU A 87 -19.24 11.31 -8.41
C LEU A 87 -18.99 12.28 -9.57
N LEU A 88 -17.76 12.33 -10.10
CA LEU A 88 -17.43 13.14 -11.28
C LEU A 88 -18.29 12.74 -12.49
N HIS A 89 -18.46 11.43 -12.70
CA HIS A 89 -19.28 10.89 -13.79
C HIS A 89 -20.77 11.23 -13.62
N GLN A 90 -21.32 11.07 -12.41
CA GLN A 90 -22.71 11.43 -12.11
C GLN A 90 -22.97 12.92 -12.35
N ILE A 91 -22.06 13.80 -11.93
CA ILE A 91 -22.18 15.25 -12.18
C ILE A 91 -22.15 15.52 -13.68
N ALA A 92 -21.18 14.94 -14.40
CA ALA A 92 -21.01 15.16 -15.84
C ALA A 92 -22.22 14.69 -16.68
N GLN A 93 -22.96 13.69 -16.19
CA GLN A 93 -24.15 13.14 -16.84
C GLN A 93 -25.47 13.71 -16.31
N ASP A 94 -25.44 14.60 -15.31
CA ASP A 94 -26.66 15.14 -14.73
C ASP A 94 -27.37 16.02 -15.78
N GLN A 95 -28.63 15.73 -16.07
CA GLN A 95 -29.39 16.47 -17.08
C GLN A 95 -29.53 17.95 -16.71
N ASP A 96 -29.65 18.25 -15.40
CA ASP A 96 -29.71 19.62 -14.89
C ASP A 96 -28.37 20.36 -15.07
N TYR A 97 -27.26 19.61 -15.18
CA TYR A 97 -25.93 20.12 -15.47
C TYR A 97 -25.69 20.27 -16.98
N MET A 98 -26.16 19.33 -17.79
CA MET A 98 -25.96 19.32 -19.24
C MET A 98 -26.92 20.23 -20.02
N ASN A 99 -28.00 20.72 -19.41
CA ASN A 99 -29.06 21.44 -20.12
C ASN A 99 -28.59 22.82 -20.64
N PRO A 100 -28.39 22.99 -21.97
CA PRO A 100 -27.90 24.24 -22.54
C PRO A 100 -28.95 25.35 -22.53
N ARG A 101 -30.24 25.00 -22.42
CA ARG A 101 -31.36 25.95 -22.46
C ARG A 101 -31.53 26.71 -21.14
N LEU A 102 -31.00 26.18 -20.04
CA LEU A 102 -31.13 26.84 -18.76
C LEU A 102 -30.20 28.04 -18.64
N GLY A 103 -29.13 28.20 -19.43
CA GLY A 103 -28.25 29.38 -19.33
C GLY A 103 -27.74 29.69 -17.91
N HIS A 104 -27.80 28.71 -17.00
CA HIS A 104 -27.69 28.91 -15.56
C HIS A 104 -26.65 27.96 -14.99
N CYS A 105 -25.42 28.39 -15.16
CA CYS A 105 -24.40 28.30 -14.14
C CYS A 105 -24.97 28.20 -12.72
N ASN A 106 -24.82 27.02 -12.10
CA ASN A 106 -25.41 26.64 -10.81
C ASN A 106 -26.94 26.63 -10.80
N SER A 107 -27.55 25.52 -11.21
CA SER A 107 -28.78 25.16 -10.53
C SER A 107 -28.41 24.87 -9.07
N GLY A 108 -28.84 25.73 -8.15
CA GLY A 108 -28.77 25.48 -6.71
C GLY A 108 -29.18 24.03 -6.32
N PRO A 109 -30.14 23.41 -7.02
CA PRO A 109 -30.46 21.99 -6.87
C PRO A 109 -29.29 21.02 -7.14
N VAL A 110 -28.50 21.19 -8.20
CA VAL A 110 -27.34 20.31 -8.49
C VAL A 110 -26.27 20.47 -7.41
N VAL A 111 -25.98 21.71 -7.00
CA VAL A 111 -25.04 21.98 -5.91
C VAL A 111 -25.52 21.32 -4.61
N ALA A 112 -26.79 21.50 -4.25
CA ALA A 112 -27.38 20.90 -3.05
C ALA A 112 -27.35 19.36 -3.07
N ARG A 113 -27.42 18.74 -4.27
CA ARG A 113 -27.39 17.29 -4.45
C ARG A 113 -25.99 16.69 -4.29
N TYR A 114 -24.95 17.37 -4.79
CA TYR A 114 -23.59 16.81 -4.84
C TYR A 114 -22.64 17.37 -3.79
N ALA A 115 -22.77 18.62 -3.35
CA ALA A 115 -21.93 19.19 -2.30
C ALA A 115 -21.82 18.33 -1.04
N PRO A 116 -22.93 17.81 -0.43
CA PRO A 116 -22.81 16.93 0.73
C PRO A 116 -22.08 15.62 0.41
N LYS A 117 -22.33 15.02 -0.76
CA LYS A 117 -21.66 13.79 -1.18
C LYS A 117 -20.15 13.98 -1.37
N ILE A 118 -19.76 15.13 -1.91
CA ILE A 118 -18.34 15.49 -2.10
C ILE A 118 -17.65 15.70 -0.75
N GLU A 119 -18.26 16.45 0.17
CA GLU A 119 -17.66 16.67 1.49
C GLU A 119 -17.62 15.38 2.33
N ASP A 120 -18.64 14.51 2.24
CA ASP A 120 -18.61 13.18 2.87
C ASP A 120 -17.49 12.31 2.31
N TRP A 121 -17.35 12.24 0.98
CA TRP A 121 -16.27 11.50 0.32
C TRP A 121 -14.89 12.04 0.71
N LYS A 122 -14.73 13.36 0.71
CA LYS A 122 -13.50 14.03 1.14
C LYS A 122 -13.16 13.69 2.58
N SER A 123 -14.12 13.77 3.51
CA SER A 123 -13.94 13.45 4.93
C SER A 123 -13.50 12.00 5.12
N ARG A 124 -14.16 11.04 4.44
CA ARG A 124 -13.76 9.63 4.45
C ARG A 124 -12.35 9.42 3.89
N SER A 125 -12.02 10.07 2.79
CA SER A 125 -10.69 9.98 2.16
C SER A 125 -9.60 10.54 3.06
N GLN A 126 -9.85 11.68 3.73
CA GLN A 126 -8.91 12.25 4.71
C GLN A 126 -8.66 11.31 5.88
N LYS A 127 -9.74 10.79 6.48
CA LYS A 127 -9.66 9.83 7.57
C LYS A 127 -8.91 8.57 7.16
N LEU A 128 -9.20 8.03 5.98
CA LEU A 128 -8.50 6.88 5.43
C LEU A 128 -7.00 7.15 5.32
N LEU A 129 -6.60 8.26 4.71
CA LEU A 129 -5.18 8.61 4.52
C LEU A 129 -4.44 8.80 5.85
N ASP A 130 -5.08 9.41 6.86
CA ASP A 130 -4.50 9.55 8.20
C ASP A 130 -4.30 8.20 8.91
N GLU A 131 -5.25 7.28 8.75
CA GLU A 131 -5.20 5.96 9.38
C GLU A 131 -4.17 5.03 8.71
N VAL A 132 -4.13 5.04 7.37
CA VAL A 132 -3.34 4.07 6.59
C VAL A 132 -1.96 4.55 6.22
N LEU A 133 -1.75 5.85 6.07
CA LEU A 133 -0.49 6.48 5.69
C LEU A 133 -0.12 7.63 6.66
N PRO A 134 -0.08 7.39 7.98
CA PRO A 134 0.30 8.42 8.94
C PRO A 134 1.71 8.94 8.66
N GLU A 135 1.92 10.24 8.85
CA GLU A 135 3.24 10.91 8.69
C GLU A 135 3.87 10.84 7.28
N SER A 136 3.14 10.33 6.29
CA SER A 136 3.61 10.21 4.90
C SER A 136 3.57 11.52 4.10
N GLY A 137 2.87 12.54 4.62
CA GLY A 137 2.49 13.73 3.87
C GLY A 137 1.35 13.51 2.86
N ALA A 138 0.78 12.30 2.77
CA ALA A 138 -0.31 11.98 1.85
C ALA A 138 -1.56 12.83 2.11
N LEU A 139 -1.93 13.05 3.38
CA LEU A 139 -3.06 13.93 3.72
C LEU A 139 -2.84 15.36 3.20
N ALA A 140 -1.66 15.94 3.44
CA ALA A 140 -1.34 17.29 3.00
C ALA A 140 -1.39 17.40 1.47
N ARG A 141 -0.86 16.40 0.75
CA ARG A 141 -0.94 16.32 -0.72
C ARG A 141 -2.38 16.21 -1.19
N PHE A 142 -3.19 15.37 -0.56
CA PHE A 142 -4.61 15.22 -0.89
C PHE A 142 -5.37 16.54 -0.74
N GLN A 143 -5.10 17.28 0.33
CA GLN A 143 -5.72 18.58 0.63
C GLN A 143 -5.21 19.73 -0.27
N THR A 144 -4.11 19.54 -0.99
CA THR A 144 -3.53 20.58 -1.87
C THR A 144 -4.38 20.71 -3.13
N VAL A 145 -5.27 21.70 -3.14
CA VAL A 145 -6.11 22.05 -4.29
C VAL A 145 -5.73 23.45 -4.75
N PRO A 146 -5.68 23.73 -6.07
CA PRO A 146 -5.40 25.08 -6.57
C PRO A 146 -6.33 26.14 -5.94
N GLU A 147 -5.74 27.23 -5.44
CA GLU A 147 -6.50 28.32 -4.79
C GLU A 147 -7.32 29.14 -5.79
N SER A 148 -6.90 29.17 -7.06
CA SER A 148 -7.54 29.97 -8.10
C SER A 148 -8.16 29.11 -9.19
N PHE A 149 -9.44 29.37 -9.46
CA PHE A 149 -10.20 28.74 -10.54
C PHE A 149 -10.15 29.63 -11.80
N PRO A 150 -9.99 29.09 -13.03
CA PRO A 150 -10.19 29.87 -14.25
C PRO A 150 -11.55 30.55 -14.20
N LYS A 151 -11.62 31.83 -14.61
CA LYS A 151 -12.89 32.55 -14.68
C LYS A 151 -13.78 31.86 -15.71
N SER A 152 -14.73 31.05 -15.25
CA SER A 152 -15.81 30.53 -16.06
C SER A 152 -17.06 31.35 -15.81
N ASP A 153 -18.02 31.25 -16.73
CA ASP A 153 -19.35 31.82 -16.53
C ASP A 153 -20.07 31.19 -15.31
N CYS A 154 -19.61 30.03 -14.80
CA CYS A 154 -20.26 29.18 -13.81
C CYS A 154 -19.46 28.88 -12.52
N PRO A 155 -19.10 29.89 -11.70
CA PRO A 155 -18.00 29.77 -10.74
C PRO A 155 -18.21 28.76 -9.59
N LYS A 156 -19.41 28.62 -9.01
CA LYS A 156 -19.57 27.79 -7.78
C LYS A 156 -19.64 26.27 -8.00
N MET A 157 -20.37 25.77 -9.01
CA MET A 157 -20.47 24.33 -9.29
C MET A 157 -19.19 23.86 -9.95
N ASP A 158 -18.63 24.67 -10.86
CA ASP A 158 -17.33 24.41 -11.43
C ASP A 158 -16.30 24.31 -10.31
N PHE A 159 -16.32 25.21 -9.32
CA PHE A 159 -15.43 25.08 -8.16
C PHE A 159 -15.56 23.74 -7.42
N ASN A 160 -16.77 23.25 -7.14
CA ASN A 160 -16.96 21.94 -6.48
C ASN A 160 -16.51 20.77 -7.36
N TYR A 161 -16.84 20.80 -8.65
CA TYR A 161 -16.43 19.78 -9.61
C TYR A 161 -14.90 19.74 -9.77
N TRP A 162 -14.27 20.89 -9.91
CA TRP A 162 -12.82 21.02 -10.05
C TRP A 162 -12.07 20.67 -8.77
N LYS A 163 -12.61 21.04 -7.60
CA LYS A 163 -12.09 20.60 -6.30
C LYS A 163 -12.16 19.08 -6.19
N LEU A 164 -13.29 18.47 -6.54
CA LEU A 164 -13.44 17.02 -6.58
C LEU A 164 -12.44 16.38 -7.57
N LEU A 165 -12.28 16.95 -8.75
CA LEU A 165 -11.34 16.48 -9.77
C LEU A 165 -9.90 16.53 -9.25
N ALA A 166 -9.46 17.67 -8.71
CA ALA A 166 -8.13 17.86 -8.16
C ALA A 166 -7.86 16.89 -7.00
N MET A 167 -8.80 16.76 -6.05
CA MET A 167 -8.68 15.80 -4.95
C MET A 167 -8.61 14.36 -5.45
N THR A 168 -9.40 14.01 -6.46
CA THR A 168 -9.39 12.67 -7.07
C THR A 168 -8.05 12.39 -7.75
N GLN A 169 -7.51 13.37 -8.51
CA GLN A 169 -6.18 13.27 -9.12
C GLN A 169 -5.08 13.13 -8.08
N ASN A 170 -5.11 13.94 -7.01
CA ASN A 170 -4.18 13.82 -5.89
C ASN A 170 -4.23 12.41 -5.27
N LEU A 171 -5.42 11.85 -5.10
CA LEU A 171 -5.60 10.51 -4.55
C LEU A 171 -5.05 9.42 -5.49
N ILE A 172 -5.23 9.57 -6.80
CA ILE A 172 -4.61 8.71 -7.83
C ILE A 172 -3.08 8.80 -7.74
N TYR A 173 -2.50 9.99 -7.66
CA TYR A 173 -1.05 10.14 -7.51
C TYR A 173 -0.53 9.52 -6.20
N ILE A 174 -1.26 9.63 -5.09
CA ILE A 174 -0.92 8.97 -3.83
C ILE A 174 -0.97 7.44 -3.99
N TRP A 175 -1.97 6.92 -4.69
CA TRP A 175 -2.13 5.50 -4.97
C TRP A 175 -0.99 4.97 -5.84
N GLU A 176 -0.69 5.63 -6.96
CA GLU A 176 0.44 5.29 -7.84
C GLU A 176 1.78 5.39 -7.09
N ALA A 177 1.97 6.41 -6.24
CA ALA A 177 3.15 6.53 -5.41
C ALA A 177 3.25 5.41 -4.36
N THR A 178 2.12 4.90 -3.85
CA THR A 178 2.09 3.74 -2.93
C THR A 178 2.40 2.44 -3.68
N GLU A 179 2.00 2.35 -4.95
CA GLU A 179 2.36 1.25 -5.84
C GLU A 179 3.86 1.22 -6.13
N GLN A 180 4.39 2.34 -6.64
CA GLN A 180 5.74 2.50 -7.17
C GLN A 180 6.82 2.68 -6.09
N TYR A 181 6.49 3.34 -4.98
CA TYR A 181 7.44 3.65 -3.92
C TYR A 181 6.99 3.13 -2.57
N ARG A 182 7.97 2.82 -1.71
CA ARG A 182 7.76 2.58 -0.27
C ARG A 182 7.41 3.91 0.41
N LEU A 183 6.25 4.51 0.12
CA LEU A 183 5.57 5.26 1.17
C LEU A 183 5.55 4.33 2.38
N ARG A 184 5.97 4.81 3.55
CA ARG A 184 6.15 3.97 4.75
C ARG A 184 4.80 3.40 5.19
N VAL A 185 4.32 2.34 4.52
CA VAL A 185 3.26 1.45 4.97
C VAL A 185 3.87 0.52 6.03
N GLY A 186 4.53 1.10 7.04
CA GLY A 186 5.27 0.37 8.05
C GLY A 186 4.44 0.19 9.32
N PRO A 187 4.57 -0.91 10.07
CA PRO A 187 4.38 -0.82 11.52
C PRO A 187 5.34 0.27 12.01
N ARG A 188 4.81 1.23 12.79
CA ARG A 188 5.51 2.44 13.24
C ARG A 188 7.01 2.17 13.44
N CYS A 189 7.87 2.76 12.62
CA CYS A 189 9.28 2.80 12.98
C CYS A 189 9.34 3.54 14.31
N ARG A 190 9.69 2.86 15.41
CA ARG A 190 10.05 3.53 16.66
C ARG A 190 11.16 4.53 16.32
N LYS A 191 10.93 5.80 16.64
CA LYS A 191 11.98 6.83 16.66
C LYS A 191 13.09 6.41 17.61
#